data_AF-A0A3N1WD13-F1
#
_entry.id   AF-A0A3N1WD13-F1
#
_cell.length_a   1.000
_cell.length_b   1.000
_cell.length_c   1.000
_cell.angle_alpha   90.00
_cell.angle_beta   90.00
_cell.angle_gamma   90.00
#
_symmetry.space_group_name_H-M   'P 1'
#
loop_
_entity.id
_entity.type
_entity.pdbx_description
1 polymer ?
#
loop_
_entity_poly.entity_id
_entity_poly.type
_entity_poly.pdbx_seq_one_letter_code
_entity_poly.pdbx_strand_id
1 'polypeptide(L)'
;MDRRIVICCDGTGNELNRTMSNVLKFYRILEKNTQQQVFYTPGVGTLALDNPWQRFKQKCRLLLGLGAGYGLDNDVLKAYDFLCQNWHEGDKIYLLGFSRGAYTVRVVAALVETIGIIPPGQRNLVEYGLTAYKKARGDRSATATSNDLEDAWLFGRIAGGRPARIEFIGVWDTVSSVIVPRSDRLLPSIQTLRFTRTNKAVKCFRQAISMDERRRMFRLNRWIDPQPYRPVPYRKESEISQDIQQVWFAGVHADVGGGYPESESGLSKYPLIWMLEEAKKAGLTYDEECRRAISKGGKLARGGETFVPPDATGMLHRSLRRLWWLLEYIPKNKRWREWCTSRPTFLGHYLPLGEPRAIPPGSLIHASVRERMAKYPHYRPINLKGSYQFTDDVVSEPQLEESIDAVH
;
A
#
# COMPACT_ATOMS: atom_id res chain seq x y z
N MET A 1 26.87 4.02 -11.52
CA MET A 1 25.75 4.68 -10.82
C MET A 1 24.66 3.65 -10.63
N ASP A 2 24.17 3.50 -9.40
CA ASP A 2 23.11 2.53 -9.08
C ASP A 2 21.79 2.98 -9.73
N ARG A 3 21.17 2.11 -10.53
CA ARG A 3 19.87 2.43 -11.12
C ARG A 3 18.76 2.22 -10.11
N ARG A 4 17.61 2.83 -10.38
CA ARG A 4 16.40 2.75 -9.57
C ARG A 4 15.38 1.89 -10.31
N ILE A 5 15.02 0.77 -9.72
CA ILE A 5 13.96 -0.12 -10.22
C ILE A 5 12.70 0.17 -9.40
N VAL A 6 11.71 0.79 -10.02
CA VAL A 6 10.48 1.24 -9.35
C VAL A 6 9.31 0.40 -9.81
N ILE A 7 8.59 -0.22 -8.88
CA ILE A 7 7.40 -1.02 -9.15
C ILE A 7 6.20 -0.35 -8.50
N CYS A 8 5.18 -0.07 -9.30
CA CYS A 8 3.92 0.53 -8.88
C CYS A 8 2.77 -0.46 -9.11
N CYS A 9 2.18 -0.99 -8.04
CA CYS A 9 1.03 -1.90 -8.10
C CYS A 9 -0.24 -1.20 -7.61
N ASP A 10 -1.23 -1.03 -8.48
CA ASP A 10 -2.47 -0.35 -8.12
C ASP A 10 -3.50 -1.29 -7.45
N GLY A 11 -4.44 -0.69 -6.74
CA GLY A 11 -5.62 -1.33 -6.18
C GLY A 11 -6.66 -1.73 -7.23
N THR A 12 -7.64 -2.51 -6.81
CA THR A 12 -8.69 -3.09 -7.68
C THR A 12 -9.64 -2.03 -8.20
N GLY A 13 -9.89 -2.04 -9.51
CA GLY A 13 -10.98 -1.26 -10.12
C GLY A 13 -10.71 0.24 -10.25
N ASN A 14 -9.45 0.66 -10.24
CA ASN A 14 -9.04 2.02 -10.59
C ASN A 14 -8.94 2.11 -12.12
N GLU A 15 -9.73 2.98 -12.74
CA GLU A 15 -9.81 3.14 -14.20
C GLU A 15 -8.85 4.24 -14.66
N LEU A 16 -8.10 3.99 -15.73
CA LEU A 16 -7.11 4.93 -16.30
C LEU A 16 -7.71 6.29 -16.71
N ASN A 17 -9.01 6.36 -17.02
CA ASN A 17 -9.59 7.52 -17.71
C ASN A 17 -10.53 8.40 -16.86
N ARG A 18 -10.90 8.04 -15.63
CA ARG A 18 -11.88 8.83 -14.83
C ARG A 18 -11.62 8.93 -13.33
N THR A 19 -10.93 7.95 -12.73
CA THR A 19 -10.75 7.86 -11.27
C THR A 19 -9.33 7.39 -10.97
N MET A 20 -8.38 8.33 -10.99
CA MET A 20 -6.97 8.01 -10.82
C MET A 20 -6.64 7.76 -9.34
N SER A 21 -5.96 6.65 -9.08
CA SER A 21 -5.33 6.37 -7.80
C SER A 21 -4.09 7.23 -7.58
N ASN A 22 -3.65 7.32 -6.33
CA ASN A 22 -2.38 7.93 -5.98
C ASN A 22 -1.20 7.13 -6.55
N VAL A 23 -1.34 5.81 -6.76
CA VAL A 23 -0.29 5.00 -7.43
C VAL A 23 -0.13 5.43 -8.89
N LEU A 24 -1.24 5.60 -9.62
CA LEU A 24 -1.20 6.05 -11.00
C LEU A 24 -0.72 7.50 -11.12
N LYS A 25 -1.19 8.38 -10.23
CA LYS A 25 -0.68 9.77 -10.14
C LYS A 25 0.83 9.78 -9.89
N PHE A 26 1.32 9.00 -8.92
CA PHE A 26 2.73 8.85 -8.61
C PHE A 26 3.53 8.29 -9.79
N TYR A 27 3.03 7.22 -10.44
CA TYR A 27 3.64 6.66 -11.65
C TYR A 27 3.79 7.69 -12.76
N ARG A 28 2.79 8.55 -12.98
CA ARG A 28 2.84 9.63 -13.97
C ARG A 28 3.88 10.70 -13.63
N ILE A 29 4.09 10.97 -12.34
CA ILE A 29 5.06 11.95 -11.84
C ILE A 29 6.50 11.44 -11.97
N LEU A 30 6.74 10.14 -11.88
CA LEU A 30 8.11 9.59 -11.95
C LEU A 30 8.78 9.87 -13.29
N GLU A 31 10.03 10.31 -13.26
CA GLU A 31 10.90 10.29 -14.43
C GLU A 31 11.11 8.85 -14.92
N LYS A 32 11.16 8.67 -16.24
CA LYS A 32 11.38 7.36 -16.87
C LYS A 32 12.56 7.48 -17.81
N ASN A 33 13.70 6.95 -17.39
CA ASN A 33 14.95 7.02 -18.14
C ASN A 33 15.82 5.78 -17.85
N THR A 34 17.05 5.76 -18.37
CA THR A 34 17.97 4.62 -18.18
C THR A 34 18.42 4.42 -16.73
N GLN A 35 18.36 5.48 -15.91
CA GLN A 35 18.72 5.45 -14.49
C GLN A 35 17.53 5.14 -13.58
N GLN A 36 16.29 5.37 -14.03
CA GLN A 36 15.06 5.10 -13.29
C GLN A 36 14.05 4.34 -14.17
N GLN A 37 14.05 3.02 -14.04
CA GLN A 37 13.12 2.14 -14.74
C GLN A 37 11.86 1.95 -13.90
N VAL A 38 10.70 2.22 -14.49
CA VAL A 38 9.42 2.22 -13.78
C VAL A 38 8.48 1.22 -14.41
N PHE A 39 7.96 0.30 -13.59
CA PHE A 39 6.96 -0.69 -13.96
C PHE A 39 5.64 -0.38 -13.26
N TYR A 40 4.53 -0.45 -14.01
CA TYR A 40 3.20 -0.23 -13.48
C TYR A 40 2.30 -1.43 -13.79
N THR A 41 1.63 -1.95 -12.77
CA THR A 41 0.57 -2.95 -12.92
C THR A 41 -0.77 -2.34 -12.53
N PRO A 42 -1.74 -2.24 -13.47
CA PRO A 42 -3.10 -1.86 -13.12
C PRO A 42 -3.72 -2.97 -12.26
N GLY A 43 -4.57 -2.61 -11.31
CA GLY A 43 -5.25 -3.61 -10.50
C GLY A 43 -6.19 -4.51 -11.32
N VAL A 44 -6.47 -5.70 -10.80
CA VAL A 44 -7.43 -6.65 -11.39
C VAL A 44 -8.80 -6.00 -11.63
N GLY A 45 -9.38 -6.20 -12.82
CA GLY A 45 -10.72 -5.71 -13.20
C GLY A 45 -10.76 -4.33 -13.87
N THR A 46 -9.64 -3.86 -14.43
CA THR A 46 -9.52 -2.53 -15.08
C THR A 46 -9.99 -2.52 -16.56
N LEU A 47 -10.46 -3.66 -17.09
CA LEU A 47 -11.00 -3.74 -18.46
C LEU A 47 -12.50 -3.42 -18.50
N ALA A 48 -12.87 -2.55 -19.43
CA ALA A 48 -14.16 -1.87 -19.54
C ALA A 48 -15.34 -2.84 -19.72
N LEU A 49 -16.28 -2.77 -18.79
CA LEU A 49 -17.63 -3.33 -18.92
C LEU A 49 -18.61 -2.16 -19.03
N ASP A 50 -19.55 -2.11 -19.97
CA ASP A 50 -20.37 -0.89 -20.15
C ASP A 50 -21.40 -0.60 -19.02
N ASN A 51 -21.57 -1.53 -18.07
CA ASN A 51 -22.59 -1.43 -17.01
C ASN A 51 -22.04 -1.09 -15.60
N PRO A 52 -22.40 0.06 -14.99
CA PRO A 52 -21.98 0.47 -13.64
C PRO A 52 -22.31 -0.52 -12.52
N TRP A 53 -23.45 -1.22 -12.61
CA TRP A 53 -23.87 -2.18 -11.58
C TRP A 53 -23.03 -3.46 -11.60
N GLN A 54 -22.74 -3.98 -12.79
CA GLN A 54 -21.87 -5.14 -12.95
C GLN A 54 -20.42 -4.81 -12.54
N ARG A 55 -19.93 -3.60 -12.86
CA ARG A 55 -18.64 -3.09 -12.35
C ARG A 55 -18.62 -3.08 -10.82
N PHE A 56 -19.63 -2.51 -10.17
CA PHE A 56 -19.72 -2.48 -8.71
C PHE A 56 -19.74 -3.89 -8.11
N LYS A 57 -20.50 -4.83 -8.69
CA LYS A 57 -20.55 -6.23 -8.25
C LYS A 57 -19.20 -6.94 -8.41
N GLN A 58 -18.50 -6.72 -9.51
CA GLN A 58 -17.16 -7.30 -9.76
C GLN A 58 -16.10 -6.71 -8.83
N LYS A 59 -16.08 -5.37 -8.65
CA LYS A 59 -15.22 -4.67 -7.68
C LYS A 59 -15.43 -5.24 -6.28
N CYS A 60 -16.69 -5.38 -5.85
CA CYS A 60 -17.03 -6.02 -4.58
C CYS A 60 -16.54 -7.47 -4.52
N ARG A 61 -16.81 -8.33 -5.52
CA ARG A 61 -16.37 -9.74 -5.49
C ARG A 61 -14.86 -9.89 -5.37
N LEU A 62 -14.09 -9.07 -6.09
CA LEU A 62 -12.63 -9.05 -6.03
C LEU A 62 -12.14 -8.54 -4.65
N LEU A 63 -12.70 -7.44 -4.16
CA LEU A 63 -12.38 -6.88 -2.83
C LEU A 63 -12.71 -7.84 -1.68
N LEU A 64 -13.77 -8.64 -1.83
CA LEU A 64 -14.19 -9.65 -0.84
C LEU A 64 -13.40 -10.97 -0.96
N GLY A 65 -12.47 -11.08 -1.90
CA GLY A 65 -11.67 -12.29 -2.10
C GLY A 65 -12.43 -13.49 -2.68
N LEU A 66 -13.71 -13.34 -3.04
CA LEU A 66 -14.64 -14.41 -3.49
C LEU A 66 -14.34 -14.93 -4.92
N GLY A 67 -13.08 -14.92 -5.33
CA GLY A 67 -12.54 -15.30 -6.65
C GLY A 67 -11.11 -14.80 -6.89
N ALA A 68 -10.42 -14.30 -5.86
CA ALA A 68 -9.24 -13.43 -6.01
C ALA A 68 -7.87 -14.12 -5.84
N GLY A 69 -7.83 -15.40 -5.45
CA GLY A 69 -6.56 -16.12 -5.25
C GLY A 69 -5.66 -16.06 -6.49
N TYR A 70 -6.25 -16.27 -7.68
CA TYR A 70 -5.56 -16.24 -8.96
C TYR A 70 -5.11 -14.82 -9.40
N GLY A 71 -5.88 -13.79 -9.07
CA GLY A 71 -5.60 -12.42 -9.52
C GLY A 71 -4.42 -11.78 -8.78
N LEU A 72 -4.34 -11.98 -7.47
CA LEU A 72 -3.21 -11.47 -6.67
C LEU A 72 -1.89 -12.13 -7.09
N ASP A 73 -1.91 -13.44 -7.30
CA ASP A 73 -0.71 -14.20 -7.67
C ASP A 73 -0.15 -13.71 -8.99
N ASN A 74 -1.02 -13.46 -9.98
CA ASN A 74 -0.60 -12.89 -11.26
C ASN A 74 0.06 -11.52 -11.12
N ASP A 75 -0.48 -10.62 -10.28
CA ASP A 75 0.12 -9.30 -10.07
C ASP A 75 1.49 -9.41 -9.36
N VAL A 76 1.62 -10.34 -8.40
CA VAL A 76 2.89 -10.63 -7.72
C VAL A 76 3.91 -11.20 -8.72
N LEU A 77 3.51 -12.18 -9.54
CA LEU A 77 4.39 -12.82 -10.52
C LEU A 77 4.88 -11.83 -11.55
N LYS A 78 4.02 -10.95 -12.08
CA LYS A 78 4.41 -9.89 -13.03
C LYS A 78 5.44 -8.93 -12.42
N ALA A 79 5.17 -8.44 -11.22
CA ALA A 79 6.08 -7.53 -10.54
C ALA A 79 7.42 -8.19 -10.19
N TYR A 80 7.40 -9.44 -9.73
CA TYR A 80 8.62 -10.16 -9.38
C TYR A 80 9.40 -10.64 -10.62
N ASP A 81 8.74 -11.07 -11.70
CA ASP A 81 9.40 -11.37 -12.98
C ASP A 81 10.07 -10.12 -13.57
N PHE A 82 9.44 -8.95 -13.45
CA PHE A 82 10.06 -7.68 -13.83
C PHE A 82 11.35 -7.40 -13.05
N LEU A 83 11.38 -7.69 -11.74
CA LEU A 83 12.63 -7.63 -10.95
C LEU A 83 13.66 -8.65 -11.46
N CYS A 84 13.25 -9.90 -11.68
CA CYS A 84 14.14 -10.96 -12.15
C CYS A 84 14.78 -10.61 -13.50
N GLN A 85 14.05 -9.93 -14.38
CA GLN A 85 14.52 -9.52 -15.70
C GLN A 85 15.43 -8.29 -15.66
N ASN A 86 15.15 -7.30 -14.80
CA ASN A 86 15.77 -5.97 -14.91
C ASN A 86 16.78 -5.64 -13.79
N TRP A 87 16.65 -6.27 -12.61
CA TRP A 87 17.51 -5.96 -11.47
C TRP A 87 18.91 -6.55 -11.61
N HIS A 88 19.91 -5.70 -11.39
CA HIS A 88 21.32 -6.04 -11.29
C HIS A 88 21.83 -5.69 -9.89
N GLU A 89 22.91 -6.36 -9.48
CA GLU A 89 23.52 -6.10 -8.19
C GLU A 89 23.97 -4.63 -8.09
N GLY A 90 23.62 -3.98 -6.98
CA GLY A 90 23.79 -2.53 -6.79
C GLY A 90 22.54 -1.70 -7.12
N ASP A 91 21.62 -2.18 -7.95
CA ASP A 91 20.39 -1.45 -8.24
C ASP A 91 19.49 -1.33 -7.00
N LYS A 92 18.87 -0.15 -6.82
CA LYS A 92 17.97 0.17 -5.71
C LYS A 92 16.53 -0.15 -6.07
N ILE A 93 15.85 -0.92 -5.22
CA ILE A 93 14.47 -1.36 -5.44
C ILE A 93 13.49 -0.47 -4.67
N TYR A 94 12.48 0.05 -5.36
CA TYR A 94 11.40 0.86 -4.81
C TYR A 94 10.07 0.19 -5.11
N LEU A 95 9.26 -0.07 -4.09
CA LEU A 95 7.98 -0.74 -4.25
C LEU A 95 6.84 0.14 -3.73
N LEU A 96 5.91 0.50 -4.62
CA LEU A 96 4.80 1.39 -4.34
C LEU A 96 3.48 0.68 -4.59
N GLY A 97 2.50 0.86 -3.70
CA GLY A 97 1.18 0.30 -3.99
C GLY A 97 0.04 0.80 -3.12
N PHE A 98 -1.18 0.59 -3.61
CA PHE A 98 -2.41 0.99 -2.91
C PHE A 98 -3.31 -0.23 -2.68
N SER A 99 -3.94 -0.32 -1.51
CA SER A 99 -4.98 -1.31 -1.22
C SER A 99 -4.49 -2.75 -1.36
N ARG A 100 -5.01 -3.52 -2.32
CA ARG A 100 -4.49 -4.83 -2.70
C ARG A 100 -3.11 -4.74 -3.34
N GLY A 101 -2.86 -3.75 -4.19
CA GLY A 101 -1.54 -3.51 -4.79
C GLY A 101 -0.47 -3.21 -3.74
N ALA A 102 -0.84 -2.55 -2.63
CA ALA A 102 0.03 -2.41 -1.46
C ALA A 102 0.40 -3.76 -0.82
N TYR A 103 -0.55 -4.71 -0.80
CA TYR A 103 -0.27 -6.06 -0.34
C TYR A 103 0.58 -6.84 -1.35
N THR A 104 0.33 -6.68 -2.66
CA THR A 104 1.14 -7.24 -3.75
C THR A 104 2.61 -6.87 -3.58
N VAL A 105 2.95 -5.59 -3.42
CA VAL A 105 4.35 -5.17 -3.24
C VAL A 105 4.99 -5.70 -1.97
N ARG A 106 4.23 -5.86 -0.88
CA ARG A 106 4.73 -6.51 0.35
C ARG A 106 4.99 -7.99 0.17
N VAL A 107 4.20 -8.68 -0.67
CA VAL A 107 4.46 -10.08 -1.04
C VAL A 107 5.69 -10.18 -1.93
N VAL A 108 5.87 -9.27 -2.89
CA VAL A 108 7.10 -9.18 -3.70
C VAL A 108 8.31 -8.97 -2.78
N ALA A 109 8.23 -8.06 -1.81
CA ALA A 109 9.29 -7.85 -0.83
C ALA A 109 9.59 -9.12 0.00
N ALA A 110 8.54 -9.87 0.37
CA ALA A 110 8.68 -11.13 1.09
C ALA A 110 9.33 -12.23 0.23
N LEU A 111 9.06 -12.28 -1.07
CA LEU A 111 9.78 -13.16 -2.01
C LEU A 111 11.25 -12.80 -2.06
N VAL A 112 11.59 -11.51 -2.19
CA VAL A 112 12.98 -11.05 -2.20
C VAL A 112 13.73 -11.45 -0.92
N GLU A 113 13.09 -11.31 0.25
CA GLU A 113 13.67 -11.73 1.54
C GLU A 113 13.81 -13.25 1.66
N THR A 114 12.88 -14.01 1.09
CA THR A 114 12.83 -15.48 1.26
C THR A 114 13.68 -16.21 0.23
N ILE A 115 13.49 -15.93 -1.05
CA ILE A 115 14.10 -16.69 -2.15
C ILE A 115 15.11 -15.88 -2.97
N GLY A 116 15.39 -14.63 -2.58
CA GLY A 116 16.24 -13.72 -3.36
C GLY A 116 15.54 -13.22 -4.63
N ILE A 117 16.32 -12.72 -5.59
CA ILE A 117 15.88 -12.40 -6.96
C ILE A 117 16.42 -13.47 -7.90
N ILE A 118 15.52 -14.20 -8.55
CA ILE A 118 15.88 -15.26 -9.49
C ILE A 118 16.59 -14.64 -10.71
N PRO A 119 17.69 -15.25 -11.22
CA PRO A 119 18.40 -14.74 -12.39
C PRO A 119 17.52 -14.74 -13.65
N PRO A 120 17.78 -13.83 -14.62
CA PRO A 120 16.99 -13.76 -15.87
C PRO A 120 16.90 -15.08 -16.64
N GLY A 121 17.92 -15.93 -16.57
CA GLY A 121 17.96 -17.24 -17.23
C GLY A 121 17.09 -18.32 -16.57
N GLN A 122 16.57 -18.08 -15.37
CA GLN A 122 15.78 -19.04 -14.58
C GLN A 122 14.35 -18.56 -14.31
N ARG A 123 13.85 -17.59 -15.09
CA ARG A 123 12.51 -16.98 -14.88
C ARG A 123 11.36 -17.99 -14.98
N ASN A 124 11.55 -19.11 -15.67
CA ASN A 124 10.61 -20.24 -15.67
C ASN A 124 10.35 -20.82 -14.26
N LEU A 125 11.22 -20.53 -13.29
CA LEU A 125 11.08 -20.96 -11.90
C LEU A 125 10.31 -19.96 -11.01
N VAL A 126 9.93 -18.79 -11.51
CA VAL A 126 9.27 -17.73 -10.71
C VAL A 126 7.95 -18.22 -10.08
N GLU A 127 7.13 -18.97 -10.82
CA GLU A 127 5.87 -19.53 -10.29
C GLU A 127 6.11 -20.59 -9.19
N TYR A 128 7.14 -21.41 -9.36
CA TYR A 128 7.56 -22.38 -8.37
C TYR A 128 8.07 -21.68 -7.10
N GLY A 129 8.78 -20.56 -7.25
CA GLY A 129 9.25 -19.74 -6.13
C GLY A 129 8.12 -19.14 -5.32
N LEU A 130 7.11 -18.56 -5.99
CA LEU A 130 5.91 -18.07 -5.31
C LEU A 130 5.17 -19.21 -4.59
N THR A 131 5.08 -20.39 -5.21
CA THR A 131 4.46 -21.57 -4.63
C THR A 131 5.22 -22.04 -3.39
N ALA A 132 6.55 -22.14 -3.44
CA ALA A 132 7.40 -22.53 -2.32
C ALA A 132 7.25 -21.56 -1.15
N TYR A 133 7.35 -20.25 -1.40
CA TYR A 133 7.11 -19.21 -0.39
C TYR A 133 5.70 -19.32 0.22
N LYS A 134 4.68 -19.56 -0.61
CA LYS A 134 3.31 -19.73 -0.14
C LYS A 134 3.09 -21.03 0.63
N LYS A 135 3.97 -22.03 0.53
CA LYS A 135 3.93 -23.25 1.35
C LYS A 135 4.59 -23.03 2.71
N ALA A 136 5.62 -22.18 2.78
CA ALA A 136 6.33 -21.75 4.00
C ALA A 136 5.49 -20.96 5.04
N ARG A 137 4.18 -21.21 5.15
CA ARG A 137 3.20 -20.41 5.91
C ARG A 137 3.51 -20.35 7.41
N GLY A 138 3.05 -19.26 8.02
CA GLY A 138 3.05 -19.05 9.48
C GLY A 138 1.81 -18.24 9.87
N ASP A 139 0.75 -18.95 10.27
CA ASP A 139 0.02 -18.81 11.55
C ASP A 139 -1.31 -19.59 11.49
N ARG A 140 -1.51 -20.51 12.45
CA ARG A 140 -2.73 -21.32 12.75
C ARG A 140 -2.97 -22.65 12.03
N SER A 141 -1.98 -23.28 11.40
CA SER A 141 -2.05 -24.73 11.18
C SER A 141 -1.15 -25.40 12.20
N ALA A 142 -1.69 -26.32 13.01
CA ALA A 142 -0.93 -27.16 13.94
C ALA A 142 0.06 -28.12 13.23
N THR A 143 0.38 -27.85 11.96
CA THR A 143 1.12 -28.71 11.03
C THR A 143 2.20 -27.95 10.23
N ALA A 144 2.39 -26.64 10.44
CA ALA A 144 3.49 -25.92 9.79
C ALA A 144 4.78 -26.23 10.55
N THR A 145 5.55 -27.20 10.07
CA THR A 145 6.86 -27.56 10.62
C THR A 145 7.92 -26.55 10.17
N SER A 146 9.04 -26.46 10.89
CA SER A 146 10.22 -25.66 10.53
C SER A 146 10.70 -25.89 9.08
N ASN A 147 10.42 -27.07 8.55
CA ASN A 147 10.89 -27.56 7.26
C ASN A 147 10.36 -26.74 6.07
N ASP A 148 9.14 -26.19 6.12
CA ASP A 148 8.56 -25.52 4.93
C ASP A 148 9.28 -24.21 4.56
N LEU A 149 9.83 -23.49 5.55
CA LEU A 149 10.62 -22.28 5.30
C LEU A 149 12.03 -22.63 4.83
N GLU A 150 12.59 -23.70 5.37
CA GLU A 150 13.86 -24.26 4.91
C GLU A 150 13.77 -24.72 3.45
N ASP A 151 12.65 -25.31 3.05
CA ASP A 151 12.36 -25.69 1.67
C ASP A 151 12.31 -24.48 0.74
N ALA A 152 11.68 -23.37 1.16
CA ALA A 152 11.67 -22.14 0.38
C ALA A 152 13.07 -21.54 0.24
N TRP A 153 13.88 -21.55 1.30
CA TRP A 153 15.28 -21.13 1.25
C TRP A 153 16.14 -22.05 0.38
N LEU A 154 15.92 -23.36 0.47
CA LEU A 154 16.58 -24.35 -0.39
C LEU A 154 16.20 -24.10 -1.86
N PHE A 155 14.92 -23.86 -2.16
CA PHE A 155 14.48 -23.49 -3.49
C PHE A 155 15.20 -22.24 -3.99
N GLY A 156 15.27 -21.18 -3.18
CA GLY A 156 16.01 -19.96 -3.53
C GLY A 156 17.46 -20.26 -3.90
N ARG A 157 18.14 -21.11 -3.12
CA ARG A 157 19.52 -21.53 -3.41
C ARG A 157 19.63 -22.31 -4.72
N ILE A 158 18.74 -23.27 -4.96
CA ILE A 158 18.73 -24.10 -6.19
C ILE A 158 18.42 -23.25 -7.43
N ALA A 159 17.49 -22.31 -7.32
CA ALA A 159 17.10 -21.39 -8.39
C ALA A 159 18.12 -20.26 -8.64
N GLY A 160 19.20 -20.20 -7.87
CA GLY A 160 20.22 -19.15 -7.98
C GLY A 160 19.77 -17.77 -7.48
N GLY A 161 18.83 -17.75 -6.53
CA GLY A 161 18.27 -16.55 -5.93
C GLY A 161 19.34 -15.63 -5.34
N ARG A 162 19.47 -14.44 -5.92
CA ARG A 162 20.45 -13.43 -5.50
C ARG A 162 19.88 -12.61 -4.34
N PRO A 163 20.54 -12.54 -3.18
CA PRO A 163 20.08 -11.68 -2.09
C PRO A 163 20.03 -10.22 -2.55
N ALA A 164 18.95 -9.51 -2.23
CA ALA A 164 18.78 -8.10 -2.58
C ALA A 164 18.23 -7.30 -1.40
N ARG A 165 18.33 -5.97 -1.51
CA ARG A 165 17.78 -5.01 -0.53
C ARG A 165 16.79 -4.09 -1.20
N ILE A 166 15.80 -3.70 -0.41
CA ILE A 166 14.72 -2.83 -0.84
C ILE A 166 14.95 -1.49 -0.19
N GLU A 167 15.20 -0.48 -1.01
CA GLU A 167 15.51 0.87 -0.55
C GLU A 167 14.27 1.49 0.09
N PHE A 168 13.10 1.33 -0.55
CA PHE A 168 11.88 1.99 -0.13
C PHE A 168 10.63 1.16 -0.43
N ILE A 169 9.72 1.06 0.54
CA ILE A 169 8.34 0.64 0.32
C ILE A 169 7.39 1.76 0.73
N GLY A 170 6.59 2.24 -0.22
CA GLY A 170 5.59 3.28 0.00
C GLY A 170 4.19 2.77 -0.31
N VAL A 171 3.32 2.70 0.71
CA VAL A 171 1.99 2.12 0.53
C VAL A 171 0.86 3.01 1.03
N TRP A 172 -0.23 3.03 0.26
CA TRP A 172 -1.50 3.62 0.68
C TRP A 172 -2.45 2.52 1.16
N ASP A 173 -2.92 2.68 2.38
CA ASP A 173 -3.99 1.95 3.03
C ASP A 173 -4.04 0.44 2.74
N THR A 174 -2.98 -0.28 3.09
CA THR A 174 -2.85 -1.71 2.79
C THR A 174 -3.99 -2.52 3.40
N VAL A 175 -4.71 -3.27 2.55
CA VAL A 175 -5.77 -4.20 2.98
C VAL A 175 -5.40 -5.62 2.60
N SER A 176 -5.44 -6.53 3.57
CA SER A 176 -5.15 -7.95 3.35
C SER A 176 -6.42 -8.68 2.89
N SER A 177 -6.87 -8.46 1.65
CA SER A 177 -8.04 -9.16 1.09
C SER A 177 -7.65 -10.51 0.50
N VAL A 178 -7.08 -11.41 1.29
CA VAL A 178 -6.84 -12.80 0.90
C VAL A 178 -7.76 -13.69 1.72
N ILE A 179 -9.02 -13.70 1.32
CA ILE A 179 -10.01 -14.69 1.74
C ILE A 179 -9.87 -15.84 0.74
N VAL A 180 -9.18 -16.90 1.16
CA VAL A 180 -9.09 -18.10 0.32
C VAL A 180 -10.23 -19.03 0.74
N PRO A 181 -11.16 -19.36 -0.19
CA PRO A 181 -12.06 -20.49 0.01
C PRO A 181 -11.19 -21.72 0.20
N ARG A 182 -11.32 -22.40 1.34
CA ARG A 182 -10.68 -23.70 1.51
C ARG A 182 -11.75 -24.77 1.31
N SER A 183 -11.46 -25.78 0.51
CA SER A 183 -12.37 -26.92 0.31
C SER A 183 -12.57 -27.75 1.58
N ASP A 184 -11.70 -27.60 2.58
CA ASP A 184 -11.73 -28.31 3.87
C ASP A 184 -12.49 -27.58 4.98
N ARG A 185 -13.03 -26.36 4.73
CA ARG A 185 -13.74 -25.57 5.74
C ARG A 185 -14.96 -24.86 5.17
N LEU A 186 -16.08 -24.94 5.88
CA LEU A 186 -17.32 -24.20 5.59
C LEU A 186 -17.15 -22.66 5.65
N LEU A 187 -16.15 -22.16 6.39
CA LEU A 187 -15.87 -20.74 6.52
C LEU A 187 -14.50 -20.39 5.92
N PRO A 188 -14.40 -19.35 5.08
CA PRO A 188 -13.14 -18.98 4.47
C PRO A 188 -12.15 -18.41 5.50
N SER A 189 -10.85 -18.68 5.29
CA SER A 189 -9.79 -18.24 6.20
C SER A 189 -9.02 -17.08 5.60
N ILE A 190 -8.72 -16.07 6.42
CA ILE A 190 -7.74 -15.02 6.08
C ILE A 190 -6.37 -15.69 6.09
N GLN A 191 -5.61 -15.57 5.00
CA GLN A 191 -4.22 -16.04 4.96
C GLN A 191 -3.27 -14.90 5.36
N THR A 192 -2.45 -15.14 6.37
CA THR A 192 -1.29 -14.30 6.69
C THR A 192 -0.06 -14.91 6.03
N LEU A 193 0.51 -14.21 5.06
CA LEU A 193 1.77 -14.63 4.44
C LEU A 193 2.94 -14.08 5.27
N ARG A 194 4.00 -14.89 5.41
CA ARG A 194 5.19 -14.50 6.18
C ARG A 194 5.83 -13.26 5.55
N PHE A 195 6.50 -12.48 6.38
CA PHE A 195 7.22 -11.28 5.97
C PHE A 195 6.41 -10.16 5.27
N THR A 196 5.09 -10.24 5.25
CA THR A 196 4.21 -9.16 4.70
C THR A 196 3.91 -8.05 5.71
N ARG A 197 4.32 -8.24 6.97
CA ARG A 197 4.25 -7.25 8.06
C ARG A 197 5.60 -7.01 8.71
N THR A 198 6.58 -7.87 8.41
CA THR A 198 7.95 -7.81 8.91
C THR A 198 8.93 -8.13 7.82
N ASN A 199 9.97 -7.33 7.59
CA ASN A 199 10.91 -7.65 6.50
C ASN A 199 12.25 -6.96 6.73
N LYS A 200 13.31 -7.77 6.87
CA LYS A 200 14.67 -7.27 7.17
C LYS A 200 15.42 -6.79 5.92
N ALA A 201 14.97 -7.12 4.71
CA ALA A 201 15.53 -6.58 3.48
C ALA A 201 15.08 -5.13 3.20
N VAL A 202 14.04 -4.64 3.88
CA VAL A 202 13.48 -3.30 3.66
C VAL A 202 14.22 -2.28 4.52
N LYS A 203 14.75 -1.22 3.90
CA LYS A 203 15.46 -0.14 4.59
C LYS A 203 14.52 0.93 5.10
N CYS A 204 13.66 1.46 4.21
CA CYS A 204 12.70 2.50 4.50
C CYS A 204 11.27 2.01 4.19
N PHE A 205 10.34 2.19 5.13
CA PHE A 205 8.94 1.83 4.99
C PHE A 205 8.03 3.02 5.33
N ARG A 206 7.08 3.30 4.44
CA ARG A 206 6.08 4.38 4.56
C ARG A 206 4.68 3.84 4.32
N GLN A 207 3.76 4.09 5.24
CA GLN A 207 2.35 3.77 5.06
C GLN A 207 1.43 4.95 5.38
N ALA A 208 0.66 5.38 4.38
CA ALA A 208 -0.46 6.30 4.57
C ALA A 208 -1.71 5.51 4.93
N ILE A 209 -2.39 5.86 6.03
CA ILE A 209 -3.51 5.09 6.59
C ILE A 209 -4.78 5.94 6.59
N SER A 210 -5.90 5.35 6.14
CA SER A 210 -7.22 5.98 6.23
C SER A 210 -7.78 5.89 7.65
N MET A 211 -8.14 7.04 8.21
CA MET A 211 -8.67 7.16 9.57
C MET A 211 -10.18 6.90 9.63
N ASP A 212 -10.94 7.27 8.60
CA ASP A 212 -12.41 7.22 8.61
C ASP A 212 -13.00 5.98 7.93
N GLU A 213 -12.16 5.03 7.49
CA GLU A 213 -12.62 3.78 6.91
C GLU A 213 -13.22 2.83 7.96
N ARG A 214 -14.44 2.34 7.67
CA ARG A 214 -15.28 1.59 8.62
C ARG A 214 -15.79 0.26 8.08
N ARG A 215 -15.55 -0.04 6.81
CA ARG A 215 -15.98 -1.30 6.20
C ARG A 215 -15.14 -2.44 6.79
N ARG A 216 -15.83 -3.42 7.37
CA ARG A 216 -15.24 -4.61 8.00
C ARG A 216 -14.21 -5.34 7.12
N MET A 217 -14.47 -5.38 5.82
CA MET A 217 -13.63 -6.10 4.84
C MET A 217 -12.37 -5.33 4.46
N PHE A 218 -12.24 -4.06 4.88
CA PHE A 218 -11.08 -3.20 4.66
C PHE A 218 -10.20 -3.18 5.92
N ARG A 219 -9.88 -4.38 6.42
CA ARG A 219 -9.03 -4.53 7.59
C ARG A 219 -7.61 -4.07 7.25
N LEU A 220 -7.15 -3.10 8.03
CA LEU A 220 -5.83 -2.50 7.88
C LEU A 220 -4.74 -3.53 8.17
N ASN A 221 -3.81 -3.69 7.23
CA ASN A 221 -2.62 -4.51 7.42
C ASN A 221 -1.45 -3.62 7.86
N ARG A 222 -1.33 -3.36 9.16
CA ARG A 222 -0.26 -2.51 9.72
C ARG A 222 1.09 -3.20 9.66
N TRP A 223 2.11 -2.42 9.32
CA TRP A 223 3.50 -2.81 9.51
C TRP A 223 3.80 -2.91 11.01
N ILE A 224 4.59 -3.90 11.41
CA ILE A 224 5.01 -4.03 12.81
C ILE A 224 6.17 -3.04 13.03
N ASP A 225 6.16 -2.31 14.14
CA ASP A 225 7.24 -1.39 14.51
C ASP A 225 7.59 -1.56 16.00
N PRO A 226 8.88 -1.47 16.39
CA PRO A 226 10.07 -1.32 15.54
C PRO A 226 10.55 -2.64 14.90
N GLN A 227 11.42 -2.56 13.89
CA GLN A 227 12.07 -3.72 13.24
C GLN A 227 13.51 -3.43 12.82
N PRO A 228 14.37 -4.46 12.66
CA PRO A 228 15.70 -4.28 12.09
C PRO A 228 15.67 -4.30 10.56
N TYR A 229 16.51 -3.47 9.95
CA TYR A 229 16.98 -3.58 8.57
C TYR A 229 18.36 -4.23 8.57
N ARG A 230 18.58 -5.21 7.69
CA ARG A 230 19.85 -5.94 7.58
C ARG A 230 20.54 -5.63 6.25
N PRO A 231 21.43 -4.63 6.14
CA PRO A 231 22.09 -4.27 4.89
C PRO A 231 22.90 -5.42 4.30
N VAL A 232 23.64 -6.18 5.11
CA VAL A 232 24.44 -7.32 4.63
C VAL A 232 23.69 -8.64 4.83
N PRO A 233 23.31 -9.36 3.76
CA PRO A 233 22.67 -10.67 3.87
C PRO A 233 23.43 -11.63 4.79
N TYR A 234 22.67 -12.40 5.57
CA TYR A 234 23.18 -13.44 6.50
C TYR A 234 24.09 -12.96 7.65
N ARG A 235 24.52 -11.69 7.69
CA ARG A 235 25.28 -11.12 8.82
C ARG A 235 24.33 -10.41 9.79
N LYS A 236 24.08 -11.04 10.94
CA LYS A 236 23.17 -10.50 11.95
C LYS A 236 23.72 -9.22 12.59
N GLU A 237 25.04 -9.10 12.67
CA GLU A 237 25.77 -7.96 13.25
C GLU A 237 25.61 -6.70 12.40
N SER A 238 25.18 -6.83 11.14
CA SER A 238 24.91 -5.68 10.27
C SER A 238 23.55 -5.01 10.55
N GLU A 239 22.69 -5.64 11.37
CA GLU A 239 21.34 -5.14 11.64
C GLU A 239 21.36 -3.75 12.28
N ILE A 240 20.64 -2.82 11.65
CA ILE A 240 20.37 -1.46 12.16
C ILE A 240 18.86 -1.25 12.25
N SER A 241 18.40 -0.20 12.93
CA SER A 241 16.97 0.13 12.97
C SER A 241 16.43 0.43 11.57
N GLN A 242 15.30 -0.19 11.22
CA GLN A 242 14.56 0.14 10.01
C GLN A 242 13.92 1.53 10.16
N ASP A 243 13.94 2.33 9.10
CA ASP A 243 13.23 3.60 9.06
C ASP A 243 11.75 3.34 8.70
N ILE A 244 10.85 3.45 9.69
CA ILE A 244 9.42 3.15 9.55
C ILE A 244 8.61 4.39 9.92
N GLN A 245 7.70 4.81 9.04
CA GLN A 245 6.66 5.78 9.38
C GLN A 245 5.28 5.32 8.89
N GLN A 246 4.30 5.37 9.79
CA GLN A 246 2.90 5.05 9.53
C GLN A 246 2.06 6.28 9.89
N VAL A 247 1.56 7.00 8.89
CA VAL A 247 0.88 8.28 9.07
C VAL A 247 -0.61 8.16 8.77
N TRP A 248 -1.44 8.67 9.68
CA TRP A 248 -2.89 8.65 9.54
C TRP A 248 -3.41 9.93 8.87
N PHE A 249 -4.30 9.77 7.90
CA PHE A 249 -4.92 10.84 7.15
C PHE A 249 -6.45 10.79 7.29
N ALA A 250 -7.08 11.96 7.22
CA ALA A 250 -8.54 12.08 7.18
C ALA A 250 -9.09 11.43 5.90
N GLY A 251 -10.27 10.82 6.00
CA GLY A 251 -10.95 10.19 4.88
C GLY A 251 -11.01 8.67 4.93
N VAL A 252 -11.84 8.13 4.04
CA VAL A 252 -11.99 6.68 3.83
C VAL A 252 -10.89 6.15 2.89
N HIS A 253 -10.90 4.85 2.59
CA HIS A 253 -9.85 4.18 1.82
C HIS A 253 -9.38 4.91 0.53
N ALA A 254 -10.32 5.39 -0.29
CA ALA A 254 -10.03 6.08 -1.54
C ALA A 254 -9.78 7.60 -1.36
N ASP A 255 -10.13 8.18 -0.20
CA ASP A 255 -9.66 9.52 0.15
C ASP A 255 -8.16 9.53 0.46
N VAL A 256 -7.59 8.37 0.84
CA VAL A 256 -6.14 8.25 1.09
C VAL A 256 -5.37 7.69 -0.10
N GLY A 257 -5.91 6.68 -0.76
CA GLY A 257 -5.26 6.05 -1.91
C GLY A 257 -5.62 6.63 -3.27
N GLY A 258 -6.53 7.62 -3.34
CA GLY A 258 -7.10 8.10 -4.59
C GLY A 258 -8.16 7.16 -5.17
N GLY A 259 -8.71 7.53 -6.32
CA GLY A 259 -9.77 6.79 -7.01
C GLY A 259 -11.16 7.41 -6.94
N TYR A 260 -11.30 8.61 -6.36
CA TYR A 260 -12.48 9.47 -6.57
C TYR A 260 -12.27 10.38 -7.79
N PRO A 261 -13.35 10.98 -8.34
CA PRO A 261 -13.23 12.00 -9.39
C PRO A 261 -12.24 13.10 -8.99
N GLU A 262 -11.54 13.67 -9.97
CA GLU A 262 -10.50 14.66 -9.70
C GLU A 262 -11.04 15.91 -9.00
N SER A 263 -12.28 16.34 -9.32
CA SER A 263 -12.98 17.44 -8.64
C SER A 263 -13.19 17.23 -7.13
N GLU A 264 -13.15 15.97 -6.68
CA GLU A 264 -13.40 15.56 -5.28
C GLU A 264 -12.10 15.07 -4.60
N SER A 265 -10.96 15.16 -5.28
CA SER A 265 -9.71 14.50 -4.88
C SER A 265 -8.86 15.30 -3.89
N GLY A 266 -9.31 16.45 -3.39
CA GLY A 266 -8.53 17.35 -2.53
C GLY A 266 -7.94 16.69 -1.28
N LEU A 267 -8.67 15.78 -0.63
CA LEU A 267 -8.15 15.01 0.52
C LEU A 267 -7.01 14.06 0.14
N SER A 268 -7.11 13.41 -1.02
CA SER A 268 -6.12 12.43 -1.50
C SER A 268 -4.78 13.03 -1.91
N LYS A 269 -4.72 14.37 -2.05
CA LYS A 269 -3.47 15.08 -2.36
C LYS A 269 -2.48 15.06 -1.21
N TYR A 270 -2.94 15.18 0.05
CA TYR A 270 -2.04 15.15 1.20
C TYR A 270 -1.22 13.85 1.31
N PRO A 271 -1.83 12.64 1.28
CA PRO A 271 -1.05 11.41 1.30
C PRO A 271 -0.26 11.15 0.02
N LEU A 272 -0.62 11.77 -1.11
CA LEU A 272 0.21 11.75 -2.32
C LEU A 272 1.47 12.60 -2.15
N ILE A 273 1.32 13.84 -1.70
CA ILE A 273 2.41 14.80 -1.45
C ILE A 273 3.38 14.23 -0.43
N TRP A 274 2.88 13.76 0.71
CA TRP A 274 3.71 13.14 1.75
C TRP A 274 4.54 11.97 1.21
N MET A 275 3.92 11.08 0.41
CA MET A 275 4.65 9.95 -0.17
C MET A 275 5.69 10.40 -1.21
N LEU A 276 5.42 11.43 -2.00
CA LEU A 276 6.38 12.02 -2.94
C LEU A 276 7.59 12.59 -2.20
N GLU A 277 7.40 13.27 -1.09
CA GLU A 277 8.51 13.82 -0.31
C GLU A 277 9.37 12.72 0.32
N GLU A 278 8.73 11.73 0.93
CA GLU A 278 9.46 10.61 1.55
C GLU A 278 10.22 9.78 0.50
N ALA A 279 9.63 9.55 -0.66
CA ALA A 279 10.30 8.82 -1.73
C ALA A 279 11.39 9.66 -2.43
N LYS A 280 11.28 10.99 -2.48
CA LYS A 280 12.34 11.90 -2.93
C LYS A 280 13.53 11.86 -2.00
N LYS A 281 13.31 11.87 -0.67
CA LYS A 281 14.35 11.69 0.34
C LYS A 281 15.07 10.34 0.18
N ALA A 282 14.35 9.31 -0.26
CA ALA A 282 14.93 8.00 -0.61
C ALA A 282 15.60 7.94 -2.00
N GLY A 283 15.61 9.04 -2.76
CA GLY A 283 16.36 9.18 -4.01
C GLY A 283 15.58 8.97 -5.30
N LEU A 284 14.23 8.94 -5.28
CA LEU A 284 13.45 8.96 -6.52
C LEU A 284 13.46 10.34 -7.19
N THR A 285 13.45 10.37 -8.51
CA THR A 285 13.40 11.60 -9.32
C THR A 285 12.06 11.76 -10.04
N TYR A 286 11.65 13.01 -10.23
CA TYR A 286 10.31 13.37 -10.70
C TYR A 286 10.36 14.32 -11.89
N ASP A 287 9.40 14.15 -12.81
CA ASP A 287 9.02 15.19 -13.75
C ASP A 287 8.38 16.31 -12.93
N GLU A 288 9.11 17.41 -12.74
CA GLU A 288 8.71 18.51 -11.86
C GLU A 288 7.47 19.26 -12.37
N GLU A 289 7.24 19.31 -13.68
CA GLU A 289 6.01 19.87 -14.26
C GLU A 289 4.82 19.02 -13.86
N CYS A 290 4.94 17.71 -14.10
CA CYS A 290 3.91 16.73 -13.78
C CYS A 290 3.65 16.68 -12.26
N ARG A 291 4.71 16.70 -11.45
CA ARG A 291 4.63 16.76 -9.98
C ARG A 291 3.85 17.97 -9.55
N ARG A 292 4.22 19.18 -10.01
CA ARG A 292 3.58 20.43 -9.61
C ARG A 292 2.09 20.42 -9.96
N ALA A 293 1.74 20.11 -11.21
CA ALA A 293 0.35 20.11 -11.66
C ALA A 293 -0.50 19.08 -10.90
N ILE A 294 -0.02 17.83 -10.76
CA ILE A 294 -0.80 16.76 -10.13
C ILE A 294 -0.90 16.96 -8.60
N SER A 295 0.17 17.42 -7.94
CA SER A 295 0.20 17.51 -6.47
C SER A 295 -0.38 18.83 -5.94
N LYS A 296 -0.03 19.98 -6.54
CA LYS A 296 -0.45 21.32 -6.09
C LYS A 296 -1.70 21.83 -6.81
N GLY A 297 -2.18 21.11 -7.82
CA GLY A 297 -3.27 21.55 -8.71
C GLY A 297 -2.74 22.35 -9.89
N GLY A 298 -3.51 22.35 -10.98
CA GLY A 298 -3.13 23.01 -12.23
C GLY A 298 -3.45 22.16 -13.45
N LYS A 299 -3.08 22.69 -14.62
CA LYS A 299 -3.29 22.04 -15.91
C LYS A 299 -1.99 21.44 -16.42
N LEU A 300 -2.00 20.18 -16.82
CA LEU A 300 -0.85 19.57 -17.50
C LEU A 300 -0.71 20.14 -18.92
N ALA A 301 0.51 20.51 -19.33
CA ALA A 301 0.74 20.96 -20.70
C ALA A 301 0.42 19.86 -21.70
N ARG A 302 0.78 18.62 -21.37
CA ARG A 302 0.46 17.42 -22.16
C ARG A 302 -0.88 16.83 -21.72
N GLY A 303 -1.83 16.71 -22.66
CA GLY A 303 -3.13 16.07 -22.43
C GLY A 303 -4.22 17.00 -21.86
N GLY A 304 -3.87 18.19 -21.37
CA GLY A 304 -4.82 19.23 -20.98
C GLY A 304 -5.68 18.92 -19.74
N GLU A 305 -5.40 17.82 -19.04
CA GLU A 305 -6.08 17.44 -17.80
C GLU A 305 -5.83 18.47 -16.70
N THR A 306 -6.85 18.72 -15.88
CA THR A 306 -6.81 19.70 -14.79
C THR A 306 -6.95 18.98 -13.45
N PHE A 307 -6.11 19.35 -12.49
CA PHE A 307 -6.03 18.76 -11.17
C PHE A 307 -6.40 19.79 -10.10
N VAL A 308 -7.08 19.33 -9.05
CA VAL A 308 -7.41 20.17 -7.90
C VAL A 308 -6.23 20.27 -6.91
N PRO A 309 -6.08 21.38 -6.18
CA PRO A 309 -5.10 21.49 -5.10
C PRO A 309 -5.46 20.59 -3.89
N PRO A 310 -4.52 20.38 -2.96
CA PRO A 310 -4.85 19.80 -1.65
C PRO A 310 -5.84 20.70 -0.91
N ASP A 311 -6.87 20.09 -0.32
CA ASP A 311 -7.90 20.79 0.42
C ASP A 311 -8.35 19.98 1.64
N ALA A 312 -7.95 20.41 2.84
CA ALA A 312 -8.30 19.76 4.11
C ALA A 312 -9.81 19.83 4.40
N THR A 313 -10.53 20.78 3.80
CA THR A 313 -11.98 20.94 3.90
C THR A 313 -12.75 20.27 2.77
N GLY A 314 -12.04 19.65 1.82
CA GLY A 314 -12.60 18.94 0.69
C GLY A 314 -13.58 17.83 1.08
N MET A 315 -14.29 17.29 0.09
CA MET A 315 -15.37 16.34 0.32
C MET A 315 -14.88 15.10 1.08
N LEU A 316 -15.51 14.83 2.22
CA LEU A 316 -15.29 13.61 2.99
C LEU A 316 -16.27 12.53 2.52
N HIS A 317 -15.74 11.48 1.92
CA HIS A 317 -16.58 10.44 1.37
C HIS A 317 -17.06 9.46 2.44
N ARG A 318 -18.22 8.83 2.20
CA ARG A 318 -18.74 7.74 3.04
C ARG A 318 -18.74 6.46 2.23
N SER A 319 -17.81 5.56 2.55
CA SER A 319 -17.66 4.28 1.85
C SER A 319 -18.62 3.18 2.35
N LEU A 320 -19.00 3.20 3.63
CA LEU A 320 -19.96 2.27 4.21
C LEU A 320 -21.41 2.65 3.83
N ARG A 321 -21.87 2.16 2.69
CA ARG A 321 -23.22 2.34 2.14
C ARG A 321 -23.75 1.04 1.51
N ARG A 322 -25.08 0.89 1.42
CA ARG A 322 -25.77 -0.19 0.67
C ARG A 322 -25.24 -1.59 1.03
N LEU A 323 -24.78 -2.37 0.05
CA LEU A 323 -24.29 -3.75 0.18
C LEU A 323 -23.20 -3.91 1.26
N TRP A 324 -22.40 -2.86 1.53
CA TRP A 324 -21.40 -2.92 2.60
C TRP A 324 -22.03 -3.11 3.99
N TRP A 325 -23.24 -2.58 4.24
CA TRP A 325 -23.95 -2.82 5.49
C TRP A 325 -24.36 -4.28 5.69
N LEU A 326 -24.65 -5.02 4.62
CA LEU A 326 -24.97 -6.44 4.71
C LEU A 326 -23.79 -7.24 5.27
N LEU A 327 -22.56 -6.83 4.95
CA LEU A 327 -21.35 -7.49 5.44
C LEU A 327 -20.99 -7.16 6.89
N GLU A 328 -21.53 -6.05 7.42
CA GLU A 328 -21.36 -5.65 8.82
C GLU A 328 -22.17 -6.53 9.79
N TYR A 329 -23.15 -7.29 9.29
CA TYR A 329 -23.92 -8.26 10.06
C TYR A 329 -23.25 -9.64 10.14
N ILE A 330 -22.15 -9.85 9.44
CA ILE A 330 -21.40 -11.10 9.54
C ILE A 330 -20.58 -11.06 10.85
N PRO A 331 -20.73 -12.02 11.78
CA PRO A 331 -20.05 -11.99 13.08
C PRO A 331 -18.52 -12.11 12.98
N LYS A 332 -17.78 -11.29 13.76
CA LYS A 332 -16.32 -11.29 13.85
C LYS A 332 -15.87 -11.96 15.14
N ASN A 333 -14.83 -12.79 15.08
CA ASN A 333 -14.26 -13.39 16.28
C ASN A 333 -13.60 -12.29 17.15
N LYS A 334 -13.89 -12.28 18.45
CA LYS A 334 -13.41 -11.30 19.44
C LYS A 334 -11.88 -11.21 19.49
N ARG A 335 -11.15 -12.27 19.14
CA ARG A 335 -9.67 -12.28 19.06
C ARG A 335 -9.11 -11.31 18.02
N TRP A 336 -9.91 -10.94 17.02
CA TRP A 336 -9.53 -9.99 15.96
C TRP A 336 -10.07 -8.57 16.22
N ARG A 337 -10.59 -8.31 17.42
CA ARG A 337 -11.14 -7.01 17.79
C ARG A 337 -10.00 -6.02 18.00
N GLU A 338 -9.97 -4.99 17.17
CA GLU A 338 -9.00 -3.90 17.27
C GLU A 338 -9.61 -2.68 17.97
N TRP A 339 -10.90 -2.44 17.73
CA TRP A 339 -11.63 -1.34 18.36
C TRP A 339 -12.25 -1.76 19.70
N CYS A 340 -11.86 -1.06 20.76
CA CYS A 340 -12.36 -1.30 22.10
C CYS A 340 -13.82 -0.83 22.20
N THR A 341 -14.75 -1.77 22.00
CA THR A 341 -16.19 -1.54 22.19
C THR A 341 -16.75 -2.47 23.24
N SER A 342 -17.65 -1.94 24.06
CA SER A 342 -18.54 -2.67 24.99
C SER A 342 -19.61 -3.51 24.27
N ARG A 343 -19.37 -3.88 23.00
CA ARG A 343 -20.35 -4.61 22.20
C ARG A 343 -20.58 -6.00 22.78
N PRO A 344 -21.85 -6.45 22.86
CA PRO A 344 -22.16 -7.77 23.37
C PRO A 344 -21.45 -8.81 22.50
N THR A 345 -20.78 -9.74 23.18
CA THR A 345 -20.13 -10.87 22.54
C THR A 345 -20.95 -12.11 22.85
N PHE A 346 -21.32 -12.87 21.83
CA PHE A 346 -22.01 -14.16 21.97
C PHE A 346 -21.12 -15.26 21.39
N LEU A 347 -20.85 -16.32 22.17
CA LEU A 347 -19.97 -17.44 21.79
C LEU A 347 -18.59 -17.01 21.25
N GLY A 348 -18.02 -15.91 21.77
CA GLY A 348 -16.73 -15.40 21.30
C GLY A 348 -16.79 -14.60 19.99
N HIS A 349 -17.98 -14.31 19.47
CA HIS A 349 -18.21 -13.49 18.28
C HIS A 349 -18.98 -12.20 18.61
N TYR A 350 -18.77 -11.15 17.82
CA TYR A 350 -19.49 -9.88 17.93
C TYR A 350 -19.81 -9.30 16.54
N LEU A 351 -20.80 -8.42 16.47
CA LEU A 351 -21.16 -7.73 15.22
C LEU A 351 -20.33 -6.44 15.06
N PRO A 352 -19.60 -6.24 13.94
CA PRO A 352 -18.76 -5.06 13.74
C PRO A 352 -19.49 -3.76 13.43
N LEU A 353 -20.72 -3.78 12.90
CA LEU A 353 -21.62 -2.62 12.71
C LEU A 353 -20.89 -1.29 12.41
N GLY A 354 -19.98 -1.30 11.44
CA GLY A 354 -19.17 -0.14 11.07
C GLY A 354 -18.28 0.38 12.19
N GLU A 355 -17.57 -0.48 12.92
CA GLU A 355 -16.59 -0.06 13.92
C GLU A 355 -15.49 0.81 13.26
N PRO A 356 -15.07 1.92 13.89
CA PRO A 356 -13.95 2.71 13.38
C PRO A 356 -12.63 1.94 13.57
N ARG A 357 -11.60 2.36 12.83
CA ARG A 357 -10.24 1.85 13.02
C ARG A 357 -9.66 2.37 14.32
N ALA A 358 -9.08 1.47 15.12
CA ALA A 358 -8.35 1.87 16.31
C ALA A 358 -7.02 2.53 15.91
N ILE A 359 -6.79 3.74 16.40
CA ILE A 359 -5.51 4.44 16.30
C ILE A 359 -4.72 4.14 17.57
N PRO A 360 -3.56 3.46 17.49
CA PRO A 360 -2.71 3.23 18.65
C PRO A 360 -2.22 4.55 19.28
N PRO A 361 -2.02 4.60 20.60
CA PRO A 361 -1.32 5.71 21.25
C PRO A 361 0.06 5.93 20.63
N GLY A 362 0.47 7.18 20.52
CA GLY A 362 1.74 7.59 19.91
C GLY A 362 1.76 7.53 18.38
N SER A 363 0.64 7.23 17.72
CA SER A 363 0.57 7.26 16.25
C SER A 363 0.79 8.67 15.70
N LEU A 364 1.38 8.74 14.50
CA LEU A 364 1.60 9.97 13.77
C LEU A 364 0.40 10.31 12.90
N ILE A 365 -0.16 11.50 13.08
CA ILE A 365 -1.33 12.02 12.38
C ILE A 365 -0.87 13.14 11.46
N HIS A 366 -1.32 13.16 10.21
CA HIS A 366 -0.93 14.22 9.30
C HIS A 366 -1.52 15.58 9.72
N ALA A 367 -0.76 16.67 9.57
CA ALA A 367 -1.18 18.02 9.93
C ALA A 367 -2.51 18.47 9.29
N SER A 368 -2.83 17.98 8.09
CA SER A 368 -4.12 18.27 7.44
C SER A 368 -5.35 17.79 8.22
N VAL A 369 -5.20 16.80 9.11
CA VAL A 369 -6.27 16.38 10.03
C VAL A 369 -6.55 17.46 11.07
N ARG A 370 -5.50 18.05 11.65
CA ARG A 370 -5.58 19.18 12.58
C ARG A 370 -6.23 20.38 11.90
N GLU A 371 -5.77 20.71 10.69
CA GLU A 371 -6.34 21.77 9.87
C GLU A 371 -7.85 21.55 9.63
N ARG A 372 -8.25 20.34 9.23
CA ARG A 372 -9.65 19.98 9.03
C ARG A 372 -10.47 20.09 10.32
N MET A 373 -9.97 19.62 11.44
CA MET A 373 -10.66 19.70 12.73
C MET A 373 -10.87 21.14 13.20
N ALA A 374 -9.93 22.03 12.88
CA ALA A 374 -10.02 23.46 13.16
C ALA A 374 -11.03 24.16 12.25
N LYS A 375 -10.97 23.91 10.93
CA LYS A 375 -11.85 24.54 9.93
C LYS A 375 -13.26 23.95 9.88
N TYR A 376 -13.45 22.70 10.30
CA TYR A 376 -14.74 22.00 10.24
C TYR A 376 -15.11 21.42 11.62
N PRO A 377 -15.84 22.18 12.47
CA PRO A 377 -16.12 21.79 13.85
C PRO A 377 -16.87 20.46 14.02
N HIS A 378 -17.64 20.04 13.01
CA HIS A 378 -18.37 18.76 13.03
C HIS A 378 -17.47 17.54 12.76
N TYR A 379 -16.25 17.74 12.27
CA TYR A 379 -15.29 16.65 12.10
C TYR A 379 -14.59 16.38 13.44
N ARG A 380 -15.11 15.38 14.17
CA ARG A 380 -14.61 14.91 15.46
C ARG A 380 -14.39 13.39 15.38
N PRO A 381 -13.25 12.94 14.83
CA PRO A 381 -12.99 11.51 14.65
C PRO A 381 -12.99 10.79 16.00
N ILE A 382 -13.94 9.87 16.18
CA ILE A 382 -14.16 9.17 17.46
C ILE A 382 -13.00 8.24 17.84
N ASN A 383 -12.14 7.89 16.89
CA ASN A 383 -10.96 7.05 17.06
C ASN A 383 -9.69 7.82 17.39
N LEU A 384 -9.73 9.16 17.36
CA LEU A 384 -8.63 10.01 17.79
C LEU A 384 -8.72 10.27 19.30
N LYS A 385 -8.55 9.20 20.08
CA LYS A 385 -8.58 9.22 21.56
C LYS A 385 -7.21 8.81 22.10
N GLY A 386 -6.63 9.62 22.98
CA GLY A 386 -5.34 9.34 23.63
C GLY A 386 -4.22 10.28 23.15
N SER A 387 -2.97 9.85 23.37
CA SER A 387 -1.78 10.57 22.91
C SER A 387 -1.48 10.27 21.45
N TYR A 388 -1.20 11.30 20.67
CA TYR A 388 -0.79 11.22 19.26
C TYR A 388 0.10 12.41 18.93
N GLN A 389 0.85 12.31 17.85
CA GLN A 389 1.73 13.37 17.36
C GLN A 389 1.21 13.84 16.01
N PHE A 390 1.32 15.14 15.72
CA PHE A 390 1.10 15.65 14.37
C PHE A 390 2.44 15.68 13.61
N THR A 391 2.41 15.43 12.31
CA THR A 391 3.54 15.75 11.44
C THR A 391 3.77 17.27 11.43
N ASP A 392 4.99 17.70 11.18
CA ASP A 392 5.28 19.10 10.90
C ASP A 392 4.52 19.55 9.62
N ASP A 393 4.21 20.85 9.54
CA ASP A 393 3.43 21.39 8.42
C ASP A 393 4.24 21.31 7.12
N VAL A 394 3.82 20.42 6.22
CA VAL A 394 4.51 20.12 4.94
C VAL A 394 4.46 21.27 3.92
N VAL A 395 3.72 22.34 4.19
CA VAL A 395 3.50 23.43 3.22
C VAL A 395 4.32 24.67 3.60
N SER A 396 5.65 24.55 3.63
CA SER A 396 6.53 25.72 3.50
C SER A 396 7.91 25.32 2.97
N GLU A 397 8.05 25.22 1.64
CA GLU A 397 9.35 25.49 1.03
C GLU A 397 9.52 27.02 0.93
N PRO A 398 10.71 27.57 1.21
CA PRO A 398 10.95 29.01 1.20
C PRO A 398 10.68 29.57 -0.20
N GLN A 399 10.03 30.73 -0.27
CA GLN A 399 9.93 31.51 -1.49
C GLN A 399 11.35 31.77 -1.98
N LEU A 400 11.70 31.26 -3.16
CA LEU A 400 12.85 31.75 -3.91
C LEU A 400 12.57 33.23 -4.17
N GLU A 401 13.23 34.11 -3.43
CA GLU A 401 13.34 35.52 -3.78
C GLU A 401 13.91 35.58 -5.20
N GLU A 402 13.11 36.10 -6.13
CA GLU A 402 13.61 36.56 -7.42
C GLU A 402 14.58 37.71 -7.13
N SER A 403 15.87 37.39 -7.02
CA SER A 403 16.94 38.35 -7.18
C SER A 403 16.91 38.81 -8.64
N ILE A 404 16.13 39.85 -8.91
CA ILE A 404 16.29 40.68 -10.09
C ILE A 404 17.60 41.42 -9.89
N ASP A 405 18.70 40.78 -10.27
CA ASP A 405 19.97 41.47 -10.47
C ASP A 405 19.82 42.37 -11.71
N ALA A 406 19.80 43.66 -11.43
CA ALA A 406 19.95 44.72 -12.40
C ALA A 406 21.34 44.64 -13.05
N VAL A 407 21.43 44.16 -14.29
CA VAL A 407 22.48 44.54 -15.25
C VAL A 407 21.94 44.40 -16.68
N HIS A 408 21.39 45.49 -17.23
CA HIS A 408 21.88 46.17 -18.44
C HIS A 408 20.97 47.32 -18.85
#